data_AF-A0A7V9F3Q5-F1
#
_entry.id   AF-A0A7V9F3Q5-F1
#
_cell.length_a   1.000
_cell.length_b   1.000
_cell.length_c   1.000
_cell.angle_alpha   90.00
_cell.angle_beta   90.00
_cell.angle_gamma   90.00
#
_symmetry.space_group_name_H-M   'P 1'
#
loop_
_entity.id
_entity.type
_entity.pdbx_description
1 polymer ?
#
loop_
_entity_poly.entity_id
_entity_poly.type
_entity_poly.pdbx_seq_one_letter_code
_entity_poly.pdbx_strand_id
1 'polypeptide(L)'
;MRRLASNDADEYSTLIDRNRSHVSRFGLATCAGRAPLALARDELGAADILAGVTLGNQPSIRVLRRLSPAPTKEFPSITRYHLAMNSV
;
A
#
# COMPACT_ATOMS: atom_id res chain seq x y z
N MET A 1 -13.66 1.98 -24.88
CA MET A 1 -13.43 2.76 -23.65
C MET A 1 -14.37 3.95 -23.64
N ARG A 2 -15.14 4.17 -22.57
CA ARG A 2 -16.03 5.33 -22.41
C ARG A 2 -15.27 6.44 -21.67
N ARG A 3 -15.33 7.68 -22.18
CA ARG A 3 -14.66 8.86 -21.60
C ARG A 3 -15.64 9.53 -20.63
N LEU A 4 -15.21 9.74 -19.37
CA LEU A 4 -15.95 10.51 -18.38
C LEU A 4 -15.52 11.97 -18.45
N ALA A 5 -16.48 12.89 -18.42
CA ALA A 5 -16.24 14.33 -18.38
C ALA A 5 -16.33 14.86 -16.94
N SER A 6 -15.88 16.08 -16.71
CA SER A 6 -15.78 16.70 -15.37
C SER A 6 -17.12 16.80 -14.63
N ASN A 7 -18.24 16.70 -15.35
CA ASN A 7 -19.61 16.71 -14.84
C ASN A 7 -20.12 15.32 -14.40
N ASP A 8 -19.38 14.24 -14.63
CA ASP A 8 -19.74 12.88 -14.24
C ASP A 8 -19.20 12.49 -12.85
N ALA A 9 -19.13 13.46 -11.93
CA ALA A 9 -18.48 13.29 -10.62
C ALA A 9 -19.03 12.08 -9.83
N ASP A 10 -20.35 11.84 -9.90
CA ASP A 10 -21.01 10.72 -9.22
C ASP A 10 -20.67 9.37 -9.85
N GLU A 11 -20.60 9.29 -11.18
CA GLU A 11 -20.22 8.08 -11.91
C GLU A 11 -18.75 7.75 -11.68
N TYR A 12 -17.89 8.78 -11.64
CA TYR A 12 -16.47 8.65 -11.31
C TYR A 12 -16.25 8.19 -9.86
N SER A 13 -16.99 8.76 -8.90
CA SER A 13 -16.94 8.33 -7.50
C SER A 13 -17.36 6.86 -7.33
N THR A 14 -18.44 6.47 -8.01
CA THR A 14 -18.92 5.08 -8.02
C THR A 14 -17.88 4.12 -8.58
N LEU A 15 -17.17 4.51 -9.65
CA LEU A 15 -16.09 3.71 -10.23
C LEU A 15 -14.91 3.57 -9.26
N ILE A 16 -14.53 4.64 -8.57
CA ILE A 16 -13.47 4.60 -7.54
C ILE A 16 -13.85 3.63 -6.42
N ASP A 17 -15.09 3.68 -5.94
CA ASP A 17 -15.53 2.80 -4.85
C ASP A 17 -15.57 1.33 -5.28
N ARG A 18 -16.01 1.06 -6.51
CA ARG A 18 -15.94 -0.29 -7.09
C ARG A 18 -14.50 -0.77 -7.22
N ASN A 19 -13.61 0.05 -7.73
CA ASN A 19 -12.19 -0.28 -7.85
C ASN A 19 -11.56 -0.53 -6.47
N ARG A 20 -11.87 0.31 -5.47
CA ARG A 20 -11.40 0.16 -4.10
C ARG A 20 -11.88 -1.15 -3.49
N SER A 21 -13.15 -1.51 -3.69
CA SER A 21 -13.72 -2.78 -3.25
C SER A 21 -13.03 -3.97 -3.93
N HIS A 22 -12.81 -3.90 -5.24
CA HIS A 22 -12.16 -4.94 -6.02
C HIS A 22 -10.71 -5.20 -5.55
N VAL A 23 -9.91 -4.14 -5.42
CA VAL A 23 -8.51 -4.22 -4.95
C VAL A 23 -8.43 -4.81 -3.55
N SER A 24 -9.36 -4.44 -2.67
CA SER A 24 -9.41 -4.92 -1.28
C SER A 24 -9.83 -6.39 -1.18
N ARG A 25 -10.85 -6.79 -1.96
CA ARG A 25 -11.41 -8.15 -1.95
C ARG A 25 -10.40 -9.21 -2.33
N PHE A 26 -9.59 -8.95 -3.35
CA PHE A 26 -8.62 -9.91 -3.87
C PHE A 26 -7.23 -9.75 -3.27
N GLY A 27 -7.06 -8.84 -2.30
CA GLY A 27 -5.76 -8.60 -1.66
C GLY A 27 -4.69 -8.09 -2.63
N LEU A 28 -5.09 -7.45 -3.74
CA LEU A 28 -4.17 -7.05 -4.81
C LEU A 28 -3.07 -6.12 -4.31
N ALA A 29 -3.36 -5.25 -3.33
CA ALA A 29 -2.35 -4.39 -2.71
C ALA A 29 -1.28 -5.19 -1.95
N THR A 30 -1.64 -6.31 -1.31
CA THR A 30 -0.67 -7.20 -0.66
C THR A 30 0.15 -7.95 -1.70
N CYS A 31 -0.46 -8.45 -2.77
CA CYS A 31 0.28 -9.08 -3.87
C CYS A 31 1.27 -8.11 -4.52
N ALA A 32 0.81 -6.89 -4.84
CA ALA A 32 1.63 -5.82 -5.39
C ALA A 32 2.76 -5.42 -4.44
N GLY A 33 2.55 -5.45 -3.12
CA GLY A 33 3.59 -5.19 -2.13
C GLY A 33 4.62 -6.30 -1.99
N ARG A 34 4.28 -7.57 -2.26
CA ARG A 34 5.24 -8.69 -2.19
C ARG A 34 6.30 -8.66 -3.29
N ALA A 35 5.92 -8.26 -4.50
CA ALA A 35 6.83 -8.21 -5.64
C ALA A 35 8.08 -7.33 -5.41
N PRO A 36 7.96 -6.05 -4.99
CA PRO A 36 9.13 -5.21 -4.73
C PRO A 36 9.93 -5.69 -3.51
N LEU A 37 9.32 -6.34 -2.52
CA LEU A 37 10.07 -6.93 -1.41
C LEU A 37 10.93 -8.11 -1.86
N ALA A 38 10.38 -8.99 -2.71
CA ALA A 38 11.14 -10.10 -3.29
C ALA A 38 12.31 -9.57 -4.13
N LEU A 39 12.05 -8.59 -5.02
CA LEU A 39 13.10 -7.94 -5.81
C LEU A 39 14.19 -7.32 -4.92
N ALA A 40 13.79 -6.58 -3.89
CA ALA A 40 14.72 -5.92 -2.98
C ALA A 40 15.64 -6.91 -2.25
N ARG A 41 15.08 -8.05 -1.84
CA ARG A 41 15.82 -9.13 -1.16
C ARG A 41 16.70 -9.92 -2.13
N ASP A 42 16.13 -10.37 -3.23
CA ASP A 42 16.73 -11.41 -4.07
C ASP A 42 17.74 -10.85 -5.08
N GLU A 43 17.55 -9.60 -5.53
CA GLU A 43 18.37 -9.01 -6.59
C GLU A 43 19.15 -7.78 -6.14
N LEU A 44 18.57 -6.95 -5.27
CA LEU A 44 19.18 -5.67 -4.91
C LEU A 44 20.03 -5.72 -3.63
N GLY A 45 19.92 -6.78 -2.83
CA GLY A 45 20.59 -6.88 -1.54
C GLY A 45 20.24 -5.72 -0.60
N ALA A 46 19.00 -5.23 -0.66
CA ALA A 46 18.56 -4.11 0.16
C ALA A 46 18.65 -4.49 1.65
N ALA A 47 19.19 -3.61 2.49
CA ALA A 47 19.23 -3.83 3.93
C ALA A 47 17.88 -3.54 4.60
N ASP A 48 17.19 -2.49 4.12
CA ASP A 48 16.02 -1.93 4.78
C ASP A 48 14.93 -1.55 3.77
N ILE A 49 13.67 -1.77 4.15
CA ILE A 49 12.50 -1.19 3.48
C ILE A 49 11.80 -0.24 4.42
N LEU A 50 11.50 0.95 3.91
CA LEU A 50 10.79 2.00 4.62
C LEU A 50 9.48 2.33 3.91
N ALA A 51 8.41 2.50 4.68
CA ALA A 51 7.12 2.94 4.17
C ALA A 51 6.53 4.05 5.05
N GLY A 52 5.99 5.10 4.44
CA GLY A 52 5.24 6.15 5.12
C GLY A 52 3.74 5.96 4.91
N VAL A 53 2.96 6.02 5.99
CA VAL A 53 1.50 5.91 5.93
C VAL A 53 0.89 7.12 6.62
N THR A 54 0.04 7.85 5.89
CA THR A 54 -0.76 8.95 6.47
C THR A 54 -1.60 8.45 7.65
N LEU A 55 -1.69 9.25 8.70
CA LEU A 55 -2.50 8.92 9.87
C LEU A 55 -3.95 8.60 9.45
N GLY A 56 -4.51 7.55 10.05
CA GLY A 56 -5.87 7.08 9.75
C GLY A 56 -6.02 6.20 8.50
N ASN A 57 -4.97 5.97 7.71
CA ASN A 57 -5.03 5.09 6.53
C ASN A 57 -5.00 3.59 6.92
N GLN A 58 -6.11 3.12 7.51
CA GLN A 58 -6.31 1.74 7.93
C GLN A 58 -6.11 0.70 6.83
N PRO A 59 -6.52 0.95 5.56
CA PRO A 59 -6.21 0.04 4.45
C PRO A 59 -4.71 -0.21 4.28
N SER A 60 -3.88 0.83 4.24
CA SER A 60 -2.42 0.68 4.10
C SER A 60 -1.79 0.02 5.32
N ILE A 61 -2.22 0.38 6.53
CA ILE A 61 -1.76 -0.26 7.78
C ILE A 61 -2.01 -1.78 7.73
N ARG A 62 -3.19 -2.20 7.26
CA ARG A 62 -3.53 -3.62 7.09
C ARG A 62 -2.68 -4.31 6.03
N VAL A 63 -2.25 -3.62 4.97
CA VAL A 63 -1.33 -4.19 3.98
C VAL A 63 0.04 -4.39 4.60
N LEU A 64 0.60 -3.37 5.26
CA LEU A 64 1.91 -3.46 5.91
C LEU A 64 1.95 -4.55 6.98
N ARG A 65 0.90 -4.70 7.80
CA ARG A 65 0.81 -5.82 8.76
C ARG A 65 0.90 -7.21 8.10
N ARG A 66 0.46 -7.38 6.86
CA ARG A 66 0.56 -8.65 6.11
C ARG A 66 1.91 -8.85 5.43
N LEU A 67 2.62 -7.75 5.18
CA LEU A 67 3.97 -7.75 4.60
C LEU A 67 5.06 -7.81 5.67
N SER A 68 4.70 -7.59 6.94
CA SER A 68 5.57 -7.58 8.12
C SER A 68 6.48 -6.36 8.40
N PRO A 69 6.39 -5.19 7.72
CA PRO A 69 6.96 -3.96 8.27
C PRO A 69 6.33 -3.56 9.62
N ALA A 70 7.19 -3.21 10.58
CA ALA A 70 6.81 -2.72 11.90
C ALA A 70 6.84 -1.19 11.95
N PRO A 71 5.93 -0.52 12.70
CA PRO A 71 5.99 0.92 12.87
C PRO A 71 7.25 1.32 13.66
N THR A 72 7.94 2.35 13.22
CA THR A 72 9.20 2.81 13.85
C THR A 72 9.18 4.24 14.31
N LYS A 73 8.38 5.11 13.68
CA LYS A 73 8.31 6.52 14.07
C LYS A 73 6.99 7.15 13.67
N GLU A 74 6.42 7.93 14.57
CA GLU A 74 5.25 8.76 14.30
C GLU A 74 5.68 10.22 14.10
N PHE A 75 5.08 10.86 13.10
CA PHE A 75 5.18 12.28 12.79
C PHE A 75 3.77 12.88 12.83
N PRO A 76 3.62 14.22 12.84
CA PRO A 76 2.31 14.85 12.95
C PRO A 76 1.26 14.40 11.91
N SER A 77 1.68 13.96 10.73
CA SER A 77 0.78 13.56 9.64
C SER A 77 1.01 12.14 9.09
N ILE A 78 2.09 11.46 9.49
CA ILE A 78 2.45 10.13 8.96
C ILE A 78 3.05 9.23 10.04
N THR A 79 2.86 7.92 9.91
CA THR A 79 3.63 6.89 10.61
C THR A 79 4.60 6.24 9.63
N ARG A 80 5.88 6.12 10.01
CA ARG A 80 6.88 5.35 9.28
C ARG A 80 6.90 3.91 9.78
N TYR A 81 7.04 3.00 8.83
CA TYR A 81 7.22 1.58 9.01
C TYR A 81 8.57 1.16 8.44
N HIS A 82 9.14 0.12 9.02
CA HIS A 82 10.45 -0.43 8.66
C HIS A 82 10.40 -1.95 8.63
N LEU A 83 11.15 -2.52 7.69
CA LEU A 83 11.45 -3.93 7.62
C LEU A 83 12.95 -4.08 7.36
N ALA A 84 13.67 -4.71 8.28
CA ALA A 84 15.03 -5.15 8.04
C ALA A 84 15.00 -6.43 7.19
N MET A 85 15.70 -6.44 6.07
CA MET A 85 15.75 -7.58 5.15
C MET A 85 16.58 -8.73 5.69
N ASN A 86 17.46 -8.46 6.66
CA ASN A 86 18.25 -9.49 7.33
C ASN A 86 17.47 -10.23 8.43
N SER A 87 16.19 -9.93 8.62
CA SER A 87 15.35 -10.46 9.71
C SER A 87 14.21 -11.36 9.22
N VAL A 88 14.23 -11.78 7.94
CA VAL A 88 13.21 -12.62 7.30
C VAL A 88 13.85 -13.81 6.62
#